data_AF-J4T4W9-F1
#
_entry.id   AF-J4T4W9-F1
#
_cell.length_a   1.000
_cell.length_b   1.000
_cell.length_c   1.000
_cell.angle_alpha   90.00
_cell.angle_beta   90.00
_cell.angle_gamma   90.00
#
_symmetry.space_group_name_H-M   'P 1'
#
loop_
_entity.id
_entity.type
_entity.pdbx_description
1 polymer ?
#
loop_
_entity_poly.entity_id
_entity_poly.type
_entity_poly.pdbx_seq_one_letter_code
_entity_poly.pdbx_strand_id
1 'polypeptide(L)'
;MAPTALHDWLATLPISLIVDGWYDGTMRAAFAKTGRTDVVEMQGVTRANGGGDIWTKTYDLSGRDVERVSAPKTVLYAPHGSVMPASNFLVSDSDYVEVLRVGLEKVSTISVSCQPPGEHSDVSDGYPGFC
;
A
#
# COMPACT_ATOMS: atom_id res chain seq x y z
N MET A 1 -16.16 -5.18 -3.18
CA MET A 1 -16.79 -5.79 -4.37
C MET A 1 -16.06 -7.11 -4.69
N ALA A 2 -16.60 -7.98 -5.54
CA ALA A 2 -15.95 -9.28 -5.84
C ALA A 2 -14.80 -9.09 -6.86
N PRO A 3 -13.60 -9.66 -6.64
CA PRO A 3 -12.49 -9.55 -7.58
C PRO A 3 -12.75 -10.24 -8.93
N THR A 4 -12.27 -9.60 -9.99
CA THR A 4 -12.24 -10.19 -11.35
C THR A 4 -10.95 -11.00 -11.56
N ALA A 5 -10.90 -11.78 -12.65
CA ALA A 5 -9.71 -12.54 -13.02
C ALA A 5 -8.43 -11.69 -13.17
N LEU A 6 -8.57 -10.41 -13.59
CA LEU A 6 -7.45 -9.48 -13.65
C LEU A 6 -6.89 -9.16 -12.26
N HIS A 7 -7.77 -8.87 -11.29
CA HIS A 7 -7.36 -8.59 -9.91
C HIS A 7 -6.70 -9.82 -9.28
N ASP A 8 -7.31 -10.99 -9.48
CA ASP A 8 -6.77 -12.25 -8.97
C ASP A 8 -5.38 -12.53 -9.59
N TRP A 9 -5.19 -12.29 -10.89
CA TRP A 9 -3.87 -12.43 -11.55
C TRP A 9 -2.85 -11.43 -11.00
N LEU A 10 -3.20 -10.14 -10.91
CA LEU A 10 -2.31 -9.10 -10.37
C LEU A 10 -1.86 -9.42 -8.94
N ALA A 11 -2.73 -9.98 -8.11
CA ALA A 11 -2.41 -10.34 -6.73
C ALA A 11 -1.34 -11.44 -6.62
N THR A 12 -1.14 -12.23 -7.68
CA THR A 12 -0.10 -13.28 -7.73
C THR A 12 1.29 -12.76 -8.09
N LEU A 13 1.39 -11.57 -8.67
CA LEU A 13 2.64 -11.03 -9.16
C LEU A 13 3.48 -10.42 -8.02
N PRO A 14 4.82 -10.48 -8.11
CA PRO A 14 5.72 -9.84 -7.15
C PRO A 14 5.85 -8.34 -7.46
N ILE A 15 4.73 -7.62 -7.53
CA ILE A 15 4.70 -6.17 -7.80
C ILE A 15 4.94 -5.43 -6.49
N SER A 16 5.94 -4.55 -6.45
CA SER A 16 6.29 -3.81 -5.22
C SER A 16 5.26 -2.74 -4.85
N LEU A 17 4.58 -2.14 -5.83
CA LEU A 17 3.56 -1.11 -5.63
C LEU A 17 2.39 -1.26 -6.60
N ILE A 18 1.18 -1.31 -6.06
CA ILE A 18 -0.07 -1.19 -6.82
C ILE A 18 -0.83 0.02 -6.29
N VAL A 19 -1.24 0.92 -7.18
CA VAL A 19 -2.08 2.07 -6.82
C VAL A 19 -3.53 1.74 -7.16
N ASP A 20 -4.39 1.65 -6.14
CA ASP A 20 -5.84 1.44 -6.29
C ASP A 20 -6.55 2.79 -6.27
N GLY A 21 -6.96 3.25 -7.45
CA GLY A 21 -7.59 4.55 -7.65
C GLY A 21 -9.08 4.59 -7.33
N TRP A 22 -9.66 3.53 -6.75
CA TRP A 22 -11.09 3.46 -6.48
C TRP A 22 -11.40 3.01 -5.04
N TYR A 23 -12.65 3.21 -4.62
CA TYR A 23 -13.07 2.99 -3.23
C TYR A 23 -13.56 1.56 -2.92
N ASP A 24 -13.68 0.68 -3.91
CA ASP A 24 -14.49 -0.54 -3.78
C ASP A 24 -13.80 -1.72 -3.05
N GLY A 25 -12.51 -1.59 -2.76
CA GLY A 25 -11.68 -2.59 -2.08
C GLY A 25 -11.49 -3.89 -2.85
N THR A 26 -11.69 -3.89 -4.17
CA THR A 26 -11.62 -5.11 -5.00
C THR A 26 -10.21 -5.67 -5.07
N MET A 27 -9.19 -4.81 -5.22
CA MET A 27 -7.79 -5.27 -5.23
C MET A 27 -7.38 -5.82 -3.86
N ARG A 28 -7.78 -5.18 -2.76
CA ARG A 28 -7.59 -5.69 -1.40
C ARG A 28 -8.21 -7.07 -1.23
N ALA A 29 -9.45 -7.25 -1.69
CA ALA A 29 -10.13 -8.54 -1.62
C ALA A 29 -9.41 -9.63 -2.42
N ALA A 30 -8.80 -9.29 -3.56
CA ALA A 30 -7.96 -10.22 -4.33
C ALA A 30 -6.73 -10.64 -3.53
N PHE A 31 -6.01 -9.69 -2.93
CA PHE A 31 -4.86 -10.01 -2.08
C PHE A 31 -5.24 -10.86 -0.87
N ALA A 32 -6.36 -10.58 -0.20
CA ALA A 32 -6.82 -11.36 0.95
C ALA A 32 -7.04 -12.85 0.60
N LYS A 33 -7.47 -13.17 -0.63
CA LYS A 33 -7.60 -14.57 -1.10
C LYS A 33 -6.27 -15.30 -1.22
N THR A 34 -5.18 -14.59 -1.51
CA THR A 34 -3.85 -15.20 -1.72
C THR A 34 -3.22 -15.70 -0.42
N GLY A 35 -3.67 -15.21 0.74
CA GLY A 35 -3.04 -15.51 2.03
C GLY A 35 -1.64 -14.91 2.21
N ARG A 36 -1.21 -14.02 1.30
CA ARG A 36 0.08 -13.33 1.40
C ARG A 36 0.16 -12.51 2.68
N THR A 37 1.30 -12.59 3.36
CA THR A 37 1.58 -11.84 4.60
C THR A 37 2.58 -10.71 4.40
N ASP A 38 3.08 -10.55 3.17
CA ASP A 38 4.08 -9.56 2.75
C ASP A 38 3.45 -8.35 2.05
N VAL A 39 2.12 -8.24 2.09
CA VAL A 39 1.33 -7.16 1.49
C VAL A 39 0.74 -6.29 2.59
N VAL A 40 0.82 -4.97 2.41
CA VAL A 40 0.07 -4.01 3.24
C VAL A 40 -0.69 -3.02 2.39
N GLU A 41 -1.81 -2.57 2.91
CA GLU A 41 -2.63 -1.55 2.27
C GLU A 41 -2.45 -0.21 2.99
N MET A 42 -2.02 0.82 2.27
CA MET A 42 -2.02 2.18 2.76
C MET A 42 -3.18 2.95 2.15
N GLN A 43 -3.97 3.59 3.00
CA GLN A 43 -5.14 4.37 2.60
C GLN A 43 -4.94 5.84 2.93
N GLY A 44 -5.39 6.71 2.02
CA GLY A 44 -5.66 8.11 2.37
C GLY A 44 -6.78 8.20 3.41
N VAL A 45 -6.63 9.10 4.37
CA VAL A 45 -7.67 9.40 5.37
C VAL A 45 -7.93 10.90 5.43
N THR A 46 -9.17 11.29 5.71
CA THR A 46 -9.54 12.71 5.86
C THR A 46 -9.17 13.23 7.23
N ARG A 47 -8.96 14.55 7.31
CA ARG A 47 -8.76 15.24 8.60
C ARG A 47 -10.00 15.15 9.51
N ALA A 48 -11.18 14.96 8.93
CA ALA A 48 -12.43 14.86 9.68
C ALA A 48 -12.50 13.61 10.58
N ASN A 49 -11.79 12.52 10.20
CA ASN A 49 -11.86 11.24 10.88
C ASN A 49 -10.63 10.94 11.78
N GLY A 50 -9.70 11.89 11.96
CA GLY A 50 -8.49 11.69 12.76
C GLY A 50 -8.05 12.92 13.55
N GLY A 51 -7.55 12.71 14.77
CA GLY A 51 -6.84 13.76 15.52
C GLY A 51 -5.37 13.81 15.11
N GLY A 52 -4.93 14.93 14.52
CA GLY A 52 -3.52 15.20 14.16
C GLY A 52 -3.24 15.28 12.65
N ASP A 53 -1.98 15.46 12.26
CA ASP A 53 -1.51 15.55 10.84
C ASP A 53 -1.32 14.15 10.22
N ILE A 54 -2.32 13.28 10.39
CA ILE A 54 -2.30 11.92 9.88
C ILE A 54 -3.15 11.85 8.62
N TRP A 55 -2.49 11.87 7.46
CA TRP A 55 -3.12 11.83 6.13
C TRP A 55 -3.20 10.43 5.53
N THR A 56 -2.56 9.44 6.16
CA THR A 56 -2.62 8.04 5.74
C THR A 56 -2.70 7.09 6.92
N LYS A 57 -3.38 5.96 6.73
CA LYS A 57 -3.37 4.80 7.64
C LYS A 57 -2.94 3.56 6.89
N THR A 58 -2.28 2.64 7.60
CA THR A 58 -1.82 1.39 7.01
C THR A 58 -2.55 0.23 7.66
N TYR A 59 -3.00 -0.72 6.86
CA TYR A 59 -3.74 -1.89 7.31
C TYR A 59 -3.06 -3.15 6.77
N ASP A 60 -3.00 -4.19 7.60
CA ASP A 60 -2.75 -5.55 7.08
C ASP A 60 -3.97 -6.07 6.30
N LEU A 61 -3.83 -7.19 5.60
CA LEU A 61 -4.95 -7.78 4.85
C LEU A 61 -6.09 -8.30 5.74
N SER A 62 -5.88 -8.47 7.05
CA SER A 62 -6.95 -8.78 8.01
C SER A 62 -7.79 -7.57 8.39
N GLY A 63 -7.29 -6.36 8.11
CA GLY A 63 -7.99 -5.08 8.36
C GLY A 63 -7.56 -4.41 9.65
N ARG A 64 -6.53 -4.93 10.31
CA ARG A 64 -5.95 -4.33 11.50
C ARG A 64 -5.04 -3.16 11.11
N ASP A 65 -5.22 -2.04 11.80
CA ASP A 65 -4.34 -0.87 11.70
C ASP A 65 -2.93 -1.25 12.19
N VAL A 66 -1.93 -1.00 11.35
CA VAL A 66 -0.53 -1.34 11.59
C VAL A 66 0.31 -0.07 11.48
N GLU A 67 0.71 0.47 12.63
CA GLU A 67 1.48 1.71 12.70
C GLU A 67 2.87 1.58 12.03
N ARG A 68 3.47 0.38 12.12
CA ARG A 68 4.75 0.06 11.49
C ARG A 68 4.70 -1.34 10.91
N VAL A 69 4.99 -1.43 9.62
CA VAL A 69 5.11 -2.70 8.91
C VAL A 69 6.60 -3.03 8.79
N SER A 70 7.02 -4.22 9.23
CA SER A 70 8.38 -4.69 8.98
C SER A 70 8.52 -5.05 7.50
N ALA A 71 9.03 -4.13 6.68
CA ALA A 71 9.45 -4.32 5.29
C ALA A 71 8.45 -5.12 4.42
N PRO A 72 7.27 -4.54 4.08
CA PRO A 72 6.38 -5.16 3.12
C PRO A 72 7.06 -5.30 1.76
N LYS A 73 6.83 -6.42 1.07
CA LYS A 73 7.28 -6.59 -0.31
C LYS A 73 6.34 -5.95 -1.32
N THR A 74 5.06 -5.85 -0.97
CA THR A 74 4.05 -5.23 -1.81
C THR A 74 3.26 -4.21 -1.01
N VAL A 75 3.14 -2.99 -1.55
CA VAL A 75 2.26 -1.96 -1.03
C VAL A 75 1.07 -1.81 -1.97
N LEU A 76 -0.13 -1.98 -1.44
CA LEU A 76 -1.38 -1.55 -2.08
C LEU A 76 -1.69 -0.12 -1.60
N TYR A 77 -1.48 0.86 -2.44
CA TYR A 77 -1.75 2.26 -2.11
C TYR A 77 -3.12 2.69 -2.64
N ALA A 78 -4.05 2.98 -1.75
CA ALA A 78 -5.36 3.53 -2.06
C ALA A 78 -5.40 5.02 -1.66
N PRO A 79 -4.91 5.94 -2.51
CA PRO A 79 -4.79 7.36 -2.19
C PRO A 79 -6.11 8.00 -1.81
N HIS A 80 -7.23 7.54 -2.37
CA HIS A 80 -8.54 8.10 -2.08
C HIS A 80 -9.20 7.46 -0.84
N GLY A 81 -8.54 6.48 -0.23
CA GLY A 81 -9.15 5.63 0.77
C GLY A 81 -9.93 4.48 0.13
N SER A 82 -10.68 3.76 0.95
CA SER A 82 -11.39 2.54 0.55
C SER A 82 -12.55 2.28 1.50
N VAL A 83 -13.58 1.58 1.00
CA VAL A 83 -14.72 1.12 1.79
C VAL A 83 -14.30 0.15 2.90
N MET A 84 -13.22 -0.61 2.70
CA MET A 84 -12.66 -1.55 3.67
C MET A 84 -11.23 -1.14 4.01
N PRO A 85 -10.73 -1.37 5.24
CA PRO A 85 -11.48 -1.94 6.38
C PRO A 85 -12.26 -0.88 7.17
N ALA A 86 -11.91 0.40 7.05
CA ALA A 86 -12.39 1.46 7.94
C ALA A 86 -13.29 2.50 7.25
N SER A 87 -13.69 2.26 5.98
CA SER A 87 -14.54 3.21 5.24
C SER A 87 -13.95 4.62 5.18
N ASN A 88 -12.68 4.69 4.77
CA ASN A 88 -11.99 5.96 4.56
C ASN A 88 -12.39 6.52 3.20
N PHE A 89 -13.03 7.68 3.20
CA PHE A 89 -13.47 8.35 1.99
C PHE A 89 -12.98 9.79 2.01
N LEU A 90 -12.33 10.25 0.95
CA LEU A 90 -12.08 11.68 0.78
C LEU A 90 -13.39 12.36 0.35
N VAL A 91 -13.88 13.27 1.18
CA VAL A 91 -15.18 13.93 0.98
C VAL A 91 -15.01 15.37 0.47
N SER A 92 -13.81 15.96 0.63
CA SER A 92 -13.51 17.34 0.22
C SER A 92 -12.33 17.42 -0.75
N ASP A 93 -12.39 18.34 -1.71
CA ASP A 93 -11.29 18.69 -2.61
C ASP A 93 -10.02 19.09 -1.83
N SER A 94 -10.19 19.68 -0.63
CA SER A 94 -9.09 20.01 0.26
C SER A 94 -8.36 18.75 0.78
N ASP A 95 -9.09 17.66 1.05
CA ASP A 95 -8.48 16.40 1.48
C ASP A 95 -7.70 15.76 0.30
N TYR A 96 -8.24 15.88 -0.91
CA TYR A 96 -7.63 15.33 -2.12
C TYR A 96 -6.23 15.92 -2.40
N VAL A 97 -6.08 17.24 -2.25
CA VAL A 97 -4.79 17.94 -2.48
C VAL A 97 -3.73 17.53 -1.45
N GLU A 98 -4.10 17.43 -0.18
CA GLU A 98 -3.13 17.13 0.88
C GLU A 98 -2.69 15.66 0.88
N VAL A 99 -3.60 14.73 0.58
CA VAL A 99 -3.25 13.31 0.47
C VAL A 99 -2.31 13.05 -0.71
N LEU A 100 -2.50 13.71 -1.85
CA LEU A 100 -1.57 13.56 -2.98
C LEU A 100 -0.20 14.20 -2.71
N ARG A 101 -0.15 15.29 -1.95
CA ARG A 101 1.11 15.94 -1.58
C ARG A 101 1.90 15.10 -0.57
N VAL A 102 1.26 14.67 0.51
CA VAL A 102 1.92 14.07 1.69
C VAL A 102 1.93 12.54 1.64
N GLY A 103 0.93 11.92 1.01
CA GLY A 103 0.78 10.46 0.96
C GLY A 103 1.86 9.78 0.11
N LEU A 104 2.20 10.36 -1.06
CA LEU A 104 3.22 9.80 -1.95
C LEU A 104 4.62 9.76 -1.31
N GLU A 105 4.96 10.76 -0.50
CA GLU A 105 6.23 10.79 0.24
C GLU A 105 6.33 9.61 1.22
N LYS A 106 5.23 9.28 1.90
CA LYS A 106 5.16 8.13 2.82
C LYS A 106 5.22 6.79 2.09
N VAL A 107 4.54 6.66 0.95
CA VAL A 107 4.61 5.43 0.12
C VAL A 107 6.03 5.18 -0.36
N SER A 108 6.71 6.23 -0.83
CA SER A 108 8.13 6.16 -1.24
C SER A 108 9.03 5.66 -0.10
N THR A 109 8.79 6.12 1.13
CA THR A 109 9.60 5.71 2.29
C THR A 109 9.36 4.26 2.72
N ILE A 110 8.14 3.73 2.56
CA ILE A 110 7.82 2.34 2.93
C ILE A 110 8.35 1.34 1.91
N SER A 111 8.39 1.73 0.63
CA SER A 111 8.80 0.86 -0.48
C SER A 111 10.31 0.59 -0.50
N VAL A 112 11.12 1.40 0.18
CA VAL A 112 12.59 1.47 -0.02
C VAL A 112 13.38 1.05 1.22
N SER A 113 12.93 0.07 2.01
CA SER A 113 13.83 -0.61 2.95
C SER A 113 14.70 -1.63 2.20
N CYS A 114 15.50 -1.18 1.24
CA CYS A 114 16.56 -1.99 0.66
C CYS A 114 17.66 -2.11 1.72
N GLN A 115 17.83 -3.29 2.32
CA GLN A 115 19.00 -3.57 3.15
C GLN A 115 20.23 -3.44 2.25
N PRO A 116 21.25 -2.62 2.59
CA PRO A 116 22.48 -2.61 1.81
C PRO A 116 23.05 -4.04 1.77
N PRO A 117 23.52 -4.52 0.60
CA PRO A 117 24.17 -5.83 0.55
C PRO A 117 25.33 -5.81 1.54
N GLY A 118 25.29 -6.72 2.51
CA GLY A 118 26.39 -6.96 3.42
C GLY A 118 27.63 -7.26 2.59
N GLU A 119 28.75 -6.66 3.01
CA GLU A 119 30.08 -6.84 2.42
C GLU A 119 30.43 -8.34 2.36
N HIS A 120 30.12 -8.99 1.24
CA HIS A 120 30.72 -10.25 0.85
C HIS A 120 30.97 -10.20 -0.65
N SER A 121 32.25 -10.08 -0.97
CA SER A 121 32.80 -10.14 -2.31
C SER A 121 32.46 -11.47 -2.99
N ASP A 122 31.72 -11.42 -4.11
CA ASP A 122 32.17 -11.99 -5.38
C ASP A 122 31.15 -11.82 -6.53
N VAL A 123 31.64 -11.20 -7.61
CA VAL A 123 31.44 -11.53 -9.03
C VAL A 123 30.02 -11.55 -9.62
N SER A 124 29.76 -10.48 -10.40
CA SER A 124 29.00 -10.37 -11.66
C SER A 124 27.66 -11.11 -11.82
N ASP A 125 26.56 -10.36 -11.84
CA ASP A 125 25.75 -10.26 -13.05
C ASP A 125 24.96 -8.94 -13.10
N GLY A 126 24.90 -8.34 -14.28
CA GLY A 126 24.28 -7.04 -14.50
C GLY A 126 22.77 -7.13 -14.61
N TYR A 127 22.07 -7.05 -13.48
CA TYR A 127 20.68 -6.62 -13.40
C TYR A 127 20.57 -5.58 -12.28
N PRO A 128 19.92 -4.42 -12.48
CA PRO A 128 19.53 -3.61 -11.34
C PRO A 128 18.53 -4.48 -10.57
N GLY A 129 18.98 -5.01 -9.43
CA GLY A 129 18.12 -5.69 -8.49
C GLY A 129 17.01 -4.71 -8.12
N PHE A 130 15.82 -4.95 -8.64
CA PHE A 130 14.63 -4.49 -7.97
C PHE A 130 14.65 -5.17 -6.59
N CYS A 131 14.55 -4.37 -5.54
CA CYS A 131 13.90 -4.83 -4.33
C CYS A 131 12.47 -5.25 -4.73
#